data_AF-A0A3B9FYU7-F1
#
_entry.id   AF-A0A3B9FYU7-F1
#
_cell.length_a   1.000
_cell.length_b   1.000
_cell.length_c   1.000
_cell.angle_alpha   90.00
_cell.angle_beta   90.00
_cell.angle_gamma   90.00
#
_symmetry.space_group_name_H-M   'P 1'
#
loop_
_entity.id
_entity.type
_entity.pdbx_description
1 polymer ?
#
loop_
_entity_poly.entity_id
_entity_poly.type
_entity_poly.pdbx_seq_one_letter_code
_entity_poly.pdbx_strand_id
1 'polypeptide(L)'
;KYENGDELILTGGFEQKNLNSNKTIYIEQEIGQRPVLAFGNSGSDTSMMNYTIDSRNPYRAEAYMIVADDNEREWGTADWDKKSAEYTEKGYTPISMKNDFTVIYEDGITKAEQQYVPAE
;
A
#
# COMPACT_ATOMS: atom_id res chain seq x y z
N LYS A 1 7.43 -35.76 -10.89
CA LYS A 1 7.78 -35.16 -12.20
C LYS A 1 6.52 -35.22 -13.05
N TYR A 2 6.25 -34.20 -13.85
CA TYR A 2 5.18 -34.25 -14.86
C TYR A 2 5.57 -35.22 -15.97
N GLU A 3 4.64 -36.06 -16.42
CA GLU A 3 4.86 -37.06 -17.48
C GLU A 3 3.92 -36.86 -18.67
N ASN A 4 4.30 -37.44 -19.80
CA ASN A 4 3.55 -37.29 -21.05
C ASN A 4 2.21 -38.05 -20.93
N GLY A 5 1.10 -37.31 -20.86
CA GLY A 5 -0.24 -37.85 -20.61
C GLY A 5 -0.91 -37.33 -19.34
N ASP A 6 -0.16 -36.60 -18.50
CA ASP A 6 -0.75 -35.89 -17.35
C ASP A 6 -1.64 -34.73 -17.84
N GLU A 7 -2.84 -34.62 -17.28
CA GLU A 7 -3.74 -33.50 -17.54
C GLU A 7 -3.69 -32.49 -16.39
N LEU A 8 -3.35 -31.25 -16.70
CA LEU A 8 -3.39 -30.17 -15.72
C LEU A 8 -4.84 -29.68 -15.59
N ILE A 9 -5.51 -30.08 -14.51
CA ILE A 9 -6.87 -29.63 -14.22
C ILE A 9 -6.82 -28.49 -13.18
N LEU A 10 -7.11 -27.27 -13.62
CA LEU A 10 -7.32 -26.11 -12.75
C LEU A 10 -8.82 -26.02 -12.43
N THR A 11 -9.21 -26.37 -11.19
CA THR A 11 -10.61 -26.23 -10.72
C THR A 11 -10.69 -25.17 -9.61
N GLY A 12 -11.77 -24.38 -9.62
CA GLY A 12 -11.99 -23.26 -8.71
C GLY A 12 -12.00 -21.89 -9.42
N GLY A 13 -12.80 -20.96 -8.93
CA GLY A 13 -12.73 -19.56 -9.37
C GLY A 13 -11.40 -18.97 -8.94
N PHE A 14 -10.64 -18.39 -9.86
CA PHE A 14 -9.41 -17.68 -9.51
C PHE A 14 -9.78 -16.34 -8.87
N GLU A 15 -9.71 -16.28 -7.53
CA GLU A 15 -9.85 -15.02 -6.81
C GLU A 15 -8.56 -14.20 -6.94
N GLN A 16 -8.51 -13.34 -7.95
CA GLN A 16 -7.39 -12.42 -8.14
C GLN A 16 -7.47 -11.30 -7.11
N LYS A 17 -6.58 -11.34 -6.12
CA LYS A 17 -6.46 -10.27 -5.13
C LYS A 17 -5.86 -9.01 -5.77
N ASN A 18 -6.40 -7.85 -5.39
CA ASN A 18 -5.91 -6.55 -5.82
C ASN A 18 -4.62 -6.12 -5.08
N LEU A 19 -3.54 -6.88 -5.28
CA LEU A 19 -2.26 -6.70 -4.60
C LEU A 19 -1.13 -6.50 -5.63
N ASN A 20 -0.09 -5.76 -5.24
CA ASN A 20 1.07 -5.50 -6.09
C ASN A 20 0.62 -4.99 -7.47
N SER A 21 1.22 -5.50 -8.56
CA SER A 21 0.91 -5.10 -9.93
C SER A 21 -0.56 -5.25 -10.34
N ASN A 22 -1.35 -6.08 -9.63
CA ASN A 22 -2.78 -6.17 -9.89
C ASN A 22 -3.47 -4.83 -9.61
N LYS A 23 -2.96 -4.01 -8.68
CA LYS A 23 -3.46 -2.65 -8.42
C LYS A 23 -3.46 -1.80 -9.68
N THR A 24 -2.36 -1.83 -10.42
CA THR A 24 -2.25 -1.13 -11.70
C THR A 24 -3.22 -1.67 -12.75
N ILE A 25 -3.37 -3.00 -12.83
CA ILE A 25 -4.29 -3.64 -13.80
C ILE A 25 -5.74 -3.23 -13.51
N TYR A 26 -6.16 -3.27 -12.24
CA TYR A 26 -7.52 -2.88 -11.86
C TYR A 26 -7.78 -1.39 -12.04
N ILE A 27 -6.78 -0.51 -11.86
CA ILE A 27 -6.94 0.91 -12.19
C ILE A 27 -7.26 1.08 -13.69
N GLU A 28 -6.53 0.40 -14.56
CA GLU A 28 -6.79 0.46 -16.01
C GLU A 28 -8.15 -0.17 -16.39
N GLN A 29 -8.54 -1.27 -15.75
CA GLN A 29 -9.80 -1.95 -16.07
C GLN A 29 -11.04 -1.21 -15.56
N GLU A 30 -10.99 -0.70 -14.32
CA GLU A 30 -12.17 -0.13 -13.65
C GLU A 30 -12.28 1.38 -13.83
N ILE A 31 -11.15 2.10 -13.87
CA ILE A 31 -11.11 3.56 -14.00
C ILE A 31 -10.76 3.98 -15.43
N GLY A 32 -9.85 3.24 -16.08
CA GLY A 32 -9.39 3.52 -17.44
C GLY A 32 -8.56 4.79 -17.58
N GLN A 33 -8.06 5.34 -16.47
CA GLN A 33 -7.26 6.56 -16.44
C GLN A 33 -6.13 6.45 -15.41
N ARG A 34 -5.01 7.12 -15.69
CA ARG A 34 -3.92 7.29 -14.73
C ARG A 34 -4.35 8.22 -13.60
N PRO A 35 -4.25 7.82 -12.33
CA PRO A 35 -4.51 8.72 -11.21
C PRO A 35 -3.53 9.90 -11.24
N VAL A 36 -3.95 11.03 -10.66
CA VAL A 36 -3.03 12.16 -10.40
C VAL A 36 -2.51 12.16 -8.97
N LEU A 37 -3.15 11.41 -8.08
CA LEU A 37 -2.75 11.23 -6.70
C LEU A 37 -2.86 9.76 -6.33
N ALA A 38 -1.85 9.22 -5.64
CA ALA A 38 -1.89 7.90 -5.06
C ALA A 38 -1.35 7.91 -3.63
N PHE A 39 -1.99 7.15 -2.76
CA PHE A 39 -1.63 7.00 -1.36
C PHE A 39 -1.45 5.52 -1.02
N GLY A 40 -0.36 5.18 -0.34
CA GLY A 40 -0.07 3.81 0.09
C GLY A 40 0.72 3.81 1.38
N ASN A 41 1.01 2.63 1.89
CA ASN A 41 1.69 2.47 3.18
C ASN A 41 2.70 1.32 3.19
N SER A 42 2.81 0.57 2.09
CA SER A 42 3.64 -0.64 2.03
C SER A 42 4.38 -0.78 0.71
N GLY A 43 5.35 -1.70 0.67
CA GLY A 43 6.03 -2.04 -0.58
C GLY A 43 5.10 -2.57 -1.67
N SER A 44 3.94 -3.15 -1.31
CA SER A 44 2.96 -3.67 -2.26
C SER A 44 2.30 -2.56 -3.10
N ASP A 45 2.38 -1.31 -2.65
CA ASP A 45 1.79 -0.16 -3.32
C ASP A 45 2.71 0.44 -4.40
N THR A 46 4.00 0.06 -4.41
CA THR A 46 5.03 0.61 -5.32
C THR A 46 4.59 0.60 -6.79
N SER A 47 3.91 -0.47 -7.24
CA SER A 47 3.42 -0.56 -8.63
C SER A 47 2.35 0.48 -8.96
N MET A 48 1.40 0.73 -8.04
CA MET A 48 0.39 1.77 -8.15
C MET A 48 1.01 3.17 -8.11
N MET A 49 2.00 3.38 -7.23
CA MET A 49 2.72 4.66 -7.14
C MET A 49 3.45 4.96 -8.43
N ASN A 50 4.29 4.02 -8.90
CA ASN A 50 5.03 4.17 -10.15
C ASN A 50 4.10 4.39 -11.34
N TYR A 51 2.96 3.71 -11.39
CA TYR A 51 1.99 3.89 -12.46
C TYR A 51 1.36 5.30 -12.46
N THR A 52 1.15 5.88 -11.28
CA THR A 52 0.57 7.22 -11.07
C THR A 52 1.54 8.31 -11.51
N ILE A 53 2.80 8.27 -11.03
CA ILE A 53 3.82 9.30 -11.34
C ILE A 53 4.64 9.01 -12.60
N ASP A 54 4.22 8.01 -13.38
CA ASP A 54 4.87 7.67 -14.65
C ASP A 54 4.86 8.87 -15.62
N SER A 55 5.92 9.06 -16.39
CA SER A 55 6.03 10.16 -17.36
C SER A 55 4.98 10.10 -18.49
N ARG A 56 4.32 8.95 -18.69
CA ARG A 56 3.16 8.80 -19.58
C ARG A 56 1.89 9.42 -19.03
N ASN A 57 1.85 9.81 -17.75
CA ASN A 57 0.75 10.58 -17.21
C ASN A 57 0.80 12.00 -17.80
N PRO A 58 -0.22 12.44 -18.55
CA PRO A 58 -0.22 13.77 -19.17
C PRO A 58 -0.43 14.90 -18.15
N TYR A 59 -0.80 14.57 -16.92
CA TYR A 59 -1.07 15.52 -15.85
C TYR A 59 0.06 15.52 -14.81
N ARG A 60 0.17 16.62 -14.06
CA ARG A 60 1.00 16.63 -12.85
C ARG A 60 0.43 15.60 -11.88
N ALA A 61 1.26 14.67 -11.46
CA ALA A 61 0.89 13.58 -10.58
C ALA A 61 1.88 13.44 -9.42
N GLU A 62 1.38 13.02 -8.27
CA GLU A 62 2.16 12.86 -7.04
C GLU A 62 1.76 11.57 -6.32
N ALA A 63 2.74 10.94 -5.66
CA ALA A 63 2.57 9.70 -4.92
C ALA A 63 3.02 9.91 -3.47
N TYR A 64 2.19 9.46 -2.53
CA TYR A 64 2.36 9.67 -1.11
C TYR A 64 2.41 8.34 -0.36
N MET A 65 3.37 8.20 0.55
CA MET A 65 3.56 6.97 1.32
C MET A 65 3.49 7.25 2.82
N ILE A 66 2.47 6.71 3.48
CA ILE A 66 2.30 6.80 4.93
C ILE A 66 3.31 5.87 5.59
N VAL A 67 4.12 6.43 6.48
CA VAL A 67 5.02 5.69 7.36
C VAL A 67 4.33 5.56 8.73
N ALA A 68 4.03 4.33 9.12
CA ALA A 68 3.48 4.04 10.45
C ALA A 68 4.61 4.06 11.50
N ASP A 69 5.07 5.25 11.86
CA ASP A 69 6.17 5.54 12.80
C ASP A 69 5.70 6.00 14.19
N ASP A 70 4.39 5.93 14.45
CA ASP A 70 3.79 6.28 15.73
C ASP A 70 3.42 5.02 16.53
N ASN A 71 4.27 4.66 17.50
CA ASN A 71 4.00 3.56 18.43
C ASN A 71 3.36 4.02 19.75
N GLU A 72 3.01 5.30 19.89
CA GLU A 72 2.38 5.86 21.09
C GLU A 72 0.86 5.94 20.90
N ARG A 73 0.43 6.51 19.77
CA ARG A 73 -0.99 6.68 19.41
C ARG A 73 -1.52 5.56 18.52
N GLU A 74 -0.63 4.82 17.86
CA GLU A 74 -0.94 3.64 17.04
C GLU A 74 0.12 2.54 17.25
N TRP A 75 0.04 1.40 16.57
CA TRP A 75 1.01 0.30 16.57
C TRP A 75 2.10 0.47 15.50
N GLY A 76 2.39 1.71 15.12
CA GLY A 76 3.38 2.05 14.11
C GLY A 76 4.80 1.90 14.63
N THR A 77 5.48 0.83 14.22
CA THR A 77 6.87 0.55 14.63
C THR A 77 7.89 0.79 13.52
N ALA A 78 7.46 1.39 12.40
CA ALA A 78 8.35 1.65 11.28
C ALA A 78 9.40 2.70 11.64
N ASP A 79 10.63 2.48 11.19
CA ASP A 79 11.71 3.44 11.28
C ASP A 79 11.48 4.56 10.25
N TRP A 80 11.21 5.78 10.74
CA TRP A 80 10.96 6.96 9.91
C TRP A 80 12.12 7.26 8.98
N ASP A 81 13.35 7.33 9.48
CA ASP A 81 14.52 7.76 8.70
C ASP A 81 14.78 6.77 7.56
N LYS A 82 14.69 5.47 7.86
CA LYS A 82 14.85 4.44 6.85
C LYS A 82 13.73 4.47 5.81
N LYS A 83 12.46 4.49 6.23
CA LYS A 83 11.32 4.39 5.32
C LYS A 83 11.11 5.65 4.49
N SER A 84 11.26 6.82 5.10
CA SER A 84 11.17 8.09 4.38
C SER A 84 12.24 8.20 3.30
N ALA A 85 13.48 7.77 3.58
CA ALA A 85 14.55 7.71 2.59
C ALA A 85 14.23 6.74 1.44
N GLU A 86 13.79 5.51 1.75
CA GLU A 86 13.37 4.52 0.75
C GLU A 86 12.26 5.04 -0.18
N TYR A 87 11.30 5.80 0.35
CA TYR A 87 10.20 6.37 -0.43
C TYR A 87 10.62 7.59 -1.23
N THR A 88 11.45 8.45 -0.66
CA THR A 88 11.98 9.64 -1.34
C THR A 88 12.85 9.24 -2.54
N GLU A 89 13.70 8.20 -2.40
CA GLU A 89 14.53 7.69 -3.50
C GLU A 89 13.68 7.22 -4.70
N LYS A 90 12.47 6.71 -4.45
CA LYS A 90 11.52 6.29 -5.48
C LYS A 90 10.70 7.43 -6.08
N GLY A 91 10.91 8.66 -5.62
CA GLY A 91 10.15 9.84 -6.06
C GLY A 91 8.78 9.97 -5.38
N TYR A 92 8.57 9.30 -4.24
CA TYR A 92 7.34 9.43 -3.45
C TYR A 92 7.55 10.41 -2.30
N THR A 93 6.48 11.07 -1.87
CA THR A 93 6.49 11.93 -0.68
C THR A 93 6.10 11.12 0.55
N PRO A 94 7.02 10.88 1.51
CA PRO A 94 6.68 10.21 2.75
C PRO A 94 5.84 11.09 3.66
N ILE A 95 4.93 10.49 4.42
CA ILE A 95 4.08 11.13 5.43
C ILE A 95 4.29 10.40 6.76
N SER A 96 4.67 11.13 7.81
CA SER A 96 4.87 10.59 9.15
C SER A 96 3.52 10.55 9.88
N MET A 97 3.08 9.37 10.33
CA MET A 97 1.93 9.31 11.22
C MET A 97 2.21 10.06 12.52
N LYS A 98 3.44 10.00 13.03
CA LYS A 98 3.83 10.65 14.28
C LYS A 98 3.80 12.18 14.18
N ASN A 99 4.36 12.74 13.11
CA ASN A 99 4.60 14.18 13.02
C ASN A 99 3.55 14.93 12.18
N ASP A 100 2.96 14.29 11.18
CA ASP A 100 2.06 15.00 10.23
C ASP A 100 0.59 14.82 10.58
N PHE A 101 0.23 13.75 11.31
CA PHE A 101 -1.16 13.54 11.73
C PHE A 101 -1.40 14.17 13.10
N THR A 102 -2.23 15.22 13.11
CA THR A 102 -2.70 15.85 14.36
C THR A 102 -3.52 14.86 15.19
N VAL A 103 -4.36 14.06 14.54
CA VAL A 103 -5.26 13.09 15.15
C VAL A 103 -5.22 11.80 14.32
N ILE A 104 -5.08 10.64 14.98
CA ILE A 104 -5.13 9.32 14.32
C ILE A 104 -6.55 8.73 14.43
N TYR A 105 -7.14 8.81 15.62
CA TYR A 105 -8.48 8.32 15.91
C TYR A 105 -9.33 9.44 16.54
N GLU A 106 -10.64 9.37 16.34
CA GLU A 106 -11.59 10.31 16.95
C GLU A 106 -11.51 10.30 18.50
N ASP A 107 -12.03 11.37 19.11
CA ASP A 107 -12.03 11.53 20.55
C ASP A 107 -12.67 10.33 21.27
N GLY A 108 -12.00 9.86 22.33
CA GLY A 108 -12.44 8.70 23.12
C GLY A 108 -11.89 7.35 22.64
N ILE A 109 -11.18 7.31 21.51
CA ILE A 109 -10.46 6.11 21.05
C ILE A 109 -8.99 6.22 21.45
N THR A 110 -8.53 5.28 22.28
CA THR A 110 -7.13 5.18 22.69
C THR A 110 -6.55 3.84 22.29
N LYS A 111 -5.26 3.83 21.94
CA LYS A 111 -4.51 2.60 21.70
C LYS A 111 -4.62 1.67 22.92
N ALA A 112 -5.01 0.42 22.69
CA ALA A 112 -5.05 -0.59 23.73
C ALA A 112 -3.62 -1.04 24.14
N GLU A 113 -3.50 -1.70 25.28
CA GLU A 113 -2.21 -2.30 25.71
C GLU A 113 -1.78 -3.50 24.84
N GLN A 114 -2.71 -4.11 24.10
CA GLN A 114 -2.46 -5.25 23.23
C GLN A 114 -3.16 -5.06 21.88
N GLN A 115 -2.46 -5.35 20.79
CA GLN A 115 -2.98 -5.16 19.44
C GLN A 115 -4.01 -6.21 19.04
N TYR A 116 -3.82 -7.45 19.49
CA TYR A 116 -4.67 -8.59 19.17
C TYR A 116 -4.93 -9.40 20.42
N VAL A 117 -6.21 -9.57 20.74
CA VAL A 117 -6.70 -10.51 21.75
C VAL A 117 -7.39 -11.64 20.99
N PRO A 118 -6.89 -12.88 21.02
CA PRO A 118 -7.56 -14.01 20.38
C PRO A 118 -8.97 -14.17 20.95
N ALA A 119 -9.93 -14.56 20.10
CA ALA A 119 -11.22 -15.02 20.58
C ALA A 119 -11.03 -16.31 21.40
N GLU A 120 -11.73 -16.42 22.53
CA GLU A 120 -11.81 -17.64 23.36
C GLU A 120 -12.46 -18.80 22.60
#